data_AF-A0A357HDY2-F1
#
_entry.id   AF-A0A357HDY2-F1
#
_cell.length_a   1.000
_cell.length_b   1.000
_cell.length_c   1.000
_cell.angle_alpha   90.00
_cell.angle_beta   90.00
_cell.angle_gamma   90.00
#
_symmetry.space_group_name_H-M   'P 1'
#
loop_
_entity.id
_entity.type
_entity.pdbx_description
1 polymer ?
#
loop_
_entity_poly.entity_id
_entity_poly.type
_entity_poly.pdbx_seq_one_letter_code
_entity_poly.pdbx_strand_id
1 'polypeptide(L)'
;VNALGDTIVVAVVDGGMMLTHTDLVPNLWTNYNEIPGNNIDDDNNGYIDDIHGWDAYSSDGSIPGDGHGTHVGGIIGAKGNNGSMVTGVNWDVKIMAIAGSSSNTSTVLEAYGYALDQRAMYDSTNGALGAFVVATNSSFGIDFADCNSG
;
A
#
# COMPACT_ATOMS: atom_id res chain seq x y z
N VAL A 1 11.36 4.67 11.21
CA VAL A 1 12.45 3.76 10.83
C VAL A 1 12.70 2.76 11.95
N ASN A 2 13.19 1.55 11.66
CA ASN A 2 13.60 0.59 12.69
C ASN A 2 15.01 0.93 13.24
N ALA A 3 15.54 0.09 14.13
CA ALA A 3 16.87 0.28 14.73
C ALA A 3 18.04 0.19 13.73
N LEU A 4 17.81 -0.36 12.54
CA LEU A 4 18.81 -0.50 11.46
C LEU A 4 18.71 0.62 10.41
N GLY A 5 17.71 1.51 10.53
CA GLY A 5 17.48 2.61 9.60
C GLY A 5 16.44 2.30 8.52
N ASP A 6 15.85 1.10 8.50
CA ASP A 6 14.87 0.72 7.49
C ASP A 6 13.57 1.51 7.65
N THR A 7 13.01 1.97 6.53
CA THR A 7 11.72 2.65 6.53
C THR A 7 10.60 1.64 6.70
N ILE A 8 9.86 1.75 7.81
CA ILE A 8 8.77 0.82 8.13
C ILE A 8 7.58 1.10 7.21
N VAL A 9 7.14 0.07 6.49
CA VAL A 9 5.98 0.13 5.59
C VAL A 9 4.85 -0.76 6.13
N VAL A 10 3.63 -0.20 6.15
CA VAL A 10 2.38 -0.95 6.34
C VAL A 10 1.64 -0.95 5.01
N ALA A 11 1.37 -2.14 4.48
CA ALA A 11 0.59 -2.31 3.27
C ALA A 11 -0.92 -2.35 3.61
N VAL A 12 -1.72 -1.52 2.95
CA VAL A 12 -3.16 -1.44 3.15
C VAL A 12 -3.84 -2.03 1.93
N VAL A 13 -4.36 -3.25 2.06
CA VAL A 13 -5.13 -3.93 1.03
C VAL A 13 -6.61 -3.59 1.22
N ASP A 14 -7.14 -2.74 0.35
CA ASP A 14 -8.50 -2.22 0.45
C ASP A 14 -9.11 -1.96 -0.94
N GLY A 15 -10.22 -1.22 -1.03
CA GLY A 15 -10.82 -0.81 -2.30
C GLY A 15 -10.03 0.26 -3.05
N GLY A 16 -8.97 0.80 -2.44
CA GLY A 16 -8.18 1.92 -2.95
C GLY A 16 -7.79 2.88 -1.83
N MET A 17 -7.34 4.08 -2.20
CA MET A 17 -6.99 5.14 -1.26
C MET A 17 -6.96 6.51 -1.96
N MET A 18 -7.42 7.55 -1.27
CA MET A 18 -7.24 8.92 -1.73
C MET A 18 -5.78 9.36 -1.52
N LEU A 19 -4.93 9.08 -2.52
CA LEU A 19 -3.50 9.39 -2.48
C LEU A 19 -3.19 10.89 -2.41
N THR A 20 -4.19 11.75 -2.66
CA THR A 20 -4.08 13.21 -2.57
C THR A 20 -4.52 13.77 -1.21
N HIS A 21 -4.96 12.93 -0.27
CA HIS A 21 -5.42 13.37 1.04
C HIS A 21 -4.28 14.02 1.83
N THR A 22 -4.43 15.28 2.21
CA THR A 22 -3.35 16.11 2.76
C THR A 22 -2.72 15.55 4.03
N ASP A 23 -3.49 14.77 4.80
CA ASP A 23 -3.03 14.14 6.04
C ASP A 23 -2.36 12.77 5.85
N LEU A 24 -2.45 12.19 4.64
CA LEU A 24 -1.83 10.90 4.29
C LEU A 24 -0.60 11.07 3.42
N VAL A 25 -0.61 12.04 2.49
CA VAL A 25 0.50 12.31 1.55
C VAL A 25 1.89 12.27 2.21
N PRO A 26 2.13 12.90 3.39
CA PRO A 26 3.45 12.88 4.02
C PRO A 26 3.94 11.47 4.41
N ASN A 27 2.99 10.56 4.65
CA ASN A 27 3.21 9.20 5.10
C ASN A 27 2.90 8.15 4.02
N LEU A 28 2.63 8.54 2.77
CA LEU A 28 2.58 7.56 1.68
C LEU A 28 3.98 6.98 1.44
N TRP A 29 4.03 5.67 1.19
CA TRP A 29 5.18 5.00 0.61
C TRP A 29 5.38 5.48 -0.83
N THR A 30 6.61 5.42 -1.32
CA THR A 30 6.93 5.81 -2.69
C THR A 30 7.97 4.86 -3.27
N ASN A 31 7.66 4.23 -4.40
CA ASN A 31 8.65 3.54 -5.22
C ASN A 31 9.44 4.61 -5.99
N TYR A 32 10.69 4.84 -5.59
CA TYR A 32 11.56 5.81 -6.27
C TYR A 32 12.28 5.23 -7.49
N ASN A 33 12.11 3.94 -7.77
CA ASN A 33 12.69 3.27 -8.92
C ASN A 33 11.77 3.32 -10.15
N GLU A 34 10.52 3.76 -9.98
CA GLU A 34 9.55 3.96 -11.05
C GLU A 34 9.49 5.41 -11.54
N ILE A 35 9.18 5.60 -12.83
CA ILE A 35 8.92 6.91 -13.43
C ILE A 35 7.41 7.08 -13.60
N PRO A 36 6.76 7.99 -12.84
CA PRO A 36 5.31 8.10 -12.82
C PRO A 36 4.67 8.32 -14.20
N GLY A 37 3.78 7.41 -14.59
CA GLY A 37 2.87 7.57 -15.72
C GLY A 37 3.52 7.33 -17.08
N ASN A 38 4.60 6.55 -17.13
CA ASN A 38 5.23 6.16 -18.40
C ASN A 38 4.68 4.83 -18.95
N ASN A 39 3.83 4.11 -18.21
CA ASN A 39 3.30 2.78 -18.50
C ASN A 39 4.38 1.73 -18.74
N ILE A 40 5.49 1.85 -18.02
CA ILE A 40 6.62 0.92 -18.04
C ILE A 40 6.83 0.44 -16.59
N ASP A 41 7.29 -0.79 -16.45
CA ASP A 41 7.85 -1.33 -15.21
C ASP A 41 9.35 -1.01 -15.24
N ASP A 42 9.74 0.11 -14.64
CA ASP A 42 11.09 0.65 -14.74
C ASP A 42 12.09 -0.11 -13.86
N ASP A 43 11.62 -0.61 -12.72
CA ASP A 43 12.44 -1.38 -11.79
C ASP A 43 12.46 -2.90 -12.08
N ASN A 44 11.65 -3.34 -13.05
CA ASN A 44 11.46 -4.72 -13.50
C ASN A 44 10.98 -5.64 -12.36
N ASN A 45 10.12 -5.14 -11.48
CA ASN A 45 9.52 -5.90 -10.38
C ASN A 45 8.26 -6.68 -10.80
N GLY A 46 7.76 -6.48 -12.02
CA GLY A 46 6.54 -7.08 -12.55
C GLY A 46 5.28 -6.23 -12.40
N TYR A 47 5.39 -5.01 -11.88
CA TYR A 47 4.27 -4.13 -11.51
C TYR A 47 4.46 -2.75 -12.15
N ILE A 48 3.68 -2.48 -13.21
CA ILE A 48 3.77 -1.23 -13.96
C ILE A 48 3.36 -0.03 -13.09
N ASP A 49 4.19 1.01 -13.08
CA ASP A 49 3.91 2.34 -12.50
C ASP A 49 3.52 2.29 -10.99
N ASP A 50 4.04 1.35 -10.18
CA ASP A 50 3.64 1.13 -8.78
C ASP A 50 4.13 2.21 -7.78
N ILE A 51 3.94 3.49 -8.09
CA ILE A 51 4.52 4.65 -7.40
C ILE A 51 4.17 4.71 -5.92
N HIS A 52 2.91 4.47 -5.55
CA HIS A 52 2.43 4.55 -4.16
C HIS A 52 1.86 3.22 -3.66
N GLY A 53 2.13 2.15 -4.41
CA GLY A 53 1.51 0.85 -4.32
C GLY A 53 0.85 0.48 -5.65
N TRP A 54 0.00 -0.53 -5.65
CA TRP A 54 -0.46 -1.17 -6.88
C TRP A 54 -1.94 -1.58 -6.84
N ASP A 55 -2.60 -1.52 -8.00
CA ASP A 55 -4.00 -1.86 -8.20
C ASP A 55 -4.15 -3.24 -8.87
N ALA A 56 -4.60 -4.22 -8.09
CA ALA A 56 -4.87 -5.58 -8.56
C ALA A 56 -6.18 -5.71 -9.38
N TYR A 57 -6.99 -4.66 -9.47
CA TYR A 57 -8.16 -4.63 -10.36
C TYR A 57 -7.78 -4.34 -11.81
N SER A 58 -6.84 -3.42 -12.02
CA SER A 58 -6.36 -2.96 -13.35
C SER A 58 -4.98 -3.50 -13.71
N SER A 59 -4.27 -4.10 -12.76
CA SER A 59 -2.88 -4.55 -12.86
C SER A 59 -1.87 -3.44 -13.19
N ASP A 60 -2.03 -2.27 -12.56
CA ASP A 60 -1.15 -1.09 -12.72
C ASP A 60 -1.09 -0.25 -11.43
N GLY A 61 -0.30 0.82 -11.41
CA GLY A 61 -0.23 1.74 -10.26
C GLY A 61 -1.39 2.71 -10.08
N SER A 62 -2.49 2.58 -10.84
CA SER A 62 -3.59 3.56 -10.86
C SER A 62 -4.59 3.39 -9.70
N ILE A 63 -4.11 3.54 -8.46
CA ILE A 63 -4.92 3.35 -7.25
C ILE A 63 -6.21 4.19 -7.27
N PRO A 64 -7.40 3.56 -7.24
CA PRO A 64 -8.66 4.27 -7.19
C PRO A 64 -8.81 5.02 -5.86
N GLY A 65 -9.44 6.20 -5.91
CA GLY A 65 -9.80 6.93 -4.72
C GLY A 65 -10.94 6.22 -3.98
N ASP A 66 -10.67 5.75 -2.77
CA ASP A 66 -11.67 5.07 -1.94
C ASP A 66 -11.74 5.64 -0.52
N GLY A 67 -12.95 5.82 0.01
CA GLY A 67 -13.18 6.40 1.32
C GLY A 67 -12.86 5.45 2.47
N HIS A 68 -13.11 4.15 2.29
CA HIS A 68 -12.90 3.14 3.31
C HIS A 68 -11.39 2.90 3.53
N GLY A 69 -10.63 2.65 2.46
CA GLY A 69 -9.18 2.53 2.52
C GLY A 69 -8.48 3.80 3.00
N THR A 70 -8.97 4.99 2.64
CA THR A 70 -8.47 6.28 3.18
C THR A 70 -8.68 6.37 4.69
N HIS A 71 -9.86 5.99 5.19
CA HIS A 71 -10.16 6.02 6.62
C HIS A 71 -9.29 5.04 7.42
N VAL A 72 -9.15 3.81 6.91
CA VAL A 72 -8.25 2.79 7.47
C VAL A 72 -6.80 3.27 7.49
N GLY A 73 -6.30 3.82 6.38
CA GLY A 73 -4.97 4.42 6.31
C GLY A 73 -4.77 5.56 7.30
N GLY A 74 -5.81 6.37 7.51
CA GLY A 74 -5.82 7.45 8.50
C GLY A 74 -5.63 6.95 9.93
N ILE A 75 -6.30 5.87 10.32
CA ILE A 75 -6.12 5.24 11.64
C ILE A 75 -4.67 4.77 11.81
N ILE A 76 -4.09 4.16 10.78
CA ILE A 76 -2.73 3.63 10.82
C ILE A 76 -1.71 4.76 10.97
N GLY A 77 -1.80 5.78 10.11
CA GLY A 77 -0.71 6.74 9.97
C GLY A 77 -1.05 8.08 9.34
N ALA A 78 -2.22 8.65 9.59
CA ALA A 78 -2.42 10.09 9.37
C ALA A 78 -1.34 10.91 10.09
N LYS A 79 -0.84 11.95 9.44
CA LYS A 79 0.36 12.67 9.88
C LYS A 79 0.10 13.46 11.17
N GLY A 80 0.61 12.97 12.28
CA GLY A 80 0.50 13.67 13.56
C GLY A 80 1.31 14.97 13.65
N ASN A 81 0.84 15.89 14.50
CA ASN A 81 1.49 17.16 14.85
C ASN A 81 1.80 18.09 13.65
N ASN A 82 1.00 18.01 12.58
CA ASN A 82 1.05 18.93 11.44
C ASN A 82 0.05 20.11 11.56
N GLY A 83 -0.75 20.15 12.63
CA GLY A 83 -1.75 21.19 12.87
C GLY A 83 -3.01 21.09 12.00
N SER A 84 -3.24 19.93 11.37
CA SER A 84 -4.34 19.70 10.43
C SER A 84 -5.08 18.39 10.78
N MET A 85 -6.36 18.33 10.44
CA MET A 85 -7.20 17.12 10.43
C MET A 85 -7.06 16.22 11.68
N VAL A 86 -6.54 15.00 11.55
CA VAL A 86 -6.51 13.98 12.61
C VAL A 86 -5.08 13.47 12.81
N THR A 87 -4.92 12.39 13.58
CA THR A 87 -3.62 11.73 13.70
C THR A 87 -3.82 10.23 13.70
N GLY A 88 -2.92 9.53 13.02
CA GLY A 88 -2.86 8.08 13.10
C GLY A 88 -2.22 7.63 14.41
N VAL A 89 -2.27 6.32 14.64
CA VAL A 89 -1.56 5.67 15.74
C VAL A 89 -0.05 5.84 15.58
N ASN A 90 0.47 5.76 14.35
CA ASN A 90 1.89 5.92 14.03
C ASN A 90 2.12 7.17 13.19
N TRP A 91 2.74 8.20 13.76
CA TRP A 91 2.89 9.49 13.07
C TRP A 91 3.98 9.48 12.00
N ASP A 92 4.90 8.51 12.09
CA ASP A 92 6.07 8.34 11.23
C ASP A 92 6.15 6.88 10.73
N VAL A 93 5.27 6.56 9.79
CA VAL A 93 5.18 5.27 9.09
C VAL A 93 4.98 5.53 7.61
N LYS A 94 5.31 4.57 6.75
CA LYS A 94 4.94 4.60 5.35
C LYS A 94 3.77 3.69 5.06
N ILE A 95 2.80 4.19 4.31
CA ILE A 95 1.57 3.51 3.94
C ILE A 95 1.66 3.20 2.45
N MET A 96 1.65 1.90 2.11
CA MET A 96 1.58 1.42 0.74
C MET A 96 0.13 1.08 0.43
N ALA A 97 -0.46 1.72 -0.59
CA ALA A 97 -1.86 1.51 -0.94
C ALA A 97 -1.98 0.37 -1.96
N ILE A 98 -2.73 -0.67 -1.62
CA ILE A 98 -2.97 -1.80 -2.52
C ILE A 98 -4.47 -1.91 -2.75
N ALA A 99 -4.90 -1.70 -3.98
CA ALA A 99 -6.29 -1.89 -4.34
C ALA A 99 -6.52 -3.36 -4.72
N GLY A 100 -7.45 -4.01 -4.05
CA GLY A 100 -7.63 -5.47 -4.17
C GLY A 100 -8.67 -6.10 -3.24
N SER A 101 -9.42 -5.29 -2.49
CA SER A 101 -10.60 -5.75 -1.74
C SER A 101 -11.65 -6.34 -2.69
N SER A 102 -11.85 -7.66 -2.65
CA SER A 102 -12.67 -8.38 -3.62
C SER A 102 -13.20 -9.68 -3.04
N SER A 103 -14.37 -10.13 -3.52
CA SER A 103 -14.85 -11.50 -3.30
C SER A 103 -14.21 -12.51 -4.25
N ASN A 104 -13.45 -12.05 -5.25
CA ASN A 104 -12.69 -12.95 -6.09
C ASN A 104 -11.33 -13.26 -5.43
N THR A 105 -11.13 -14.53 -5.06
CA THR A 105 -9.88 -14.99 -4.44
C THR A 105 -8.65 -14.66 -5.29
N SER A 106 -8.74 -14.66 -6.62
CA SER A 106 -7.58 -14.35 -7.47
C SER A 106 -7.09 -12.92 -7.28
N THR A 107 -8.01 -11.95 -7.23
CA THR A 107 -7.67 -10.53 -7.01
C THR A 107 -7.05 -10.31 -5.64
N VAL A 108 -7.60 -10.95 -4.60
CA VAL A 108 -7.05 -10.86 -3.25
C VAL A 108 -5.64 -11.48 -3.21
N LEU A 109 -5.43 -12.62 -3.86
CA LEU A 109 -4.11 -13.25 -3.95
C LEU A 109 -3.09 -12.39 -4.70
N GLU A 110 -3.50 -11.73 -5.78
CA GLU A 110 -2.66 -10.83 -6.55
C GLU A 110 -2.23 -9.61 -5.71
N ALA A 111 -3.16 -9.01 -4.98
CA ALA A 111 -2.89 -7.90 -4.06
C ALA A 111 -1.93 -8.28 -2.92
N TYR A 112 -2.11 -9.44 -2.29
CA TYR A 112 -1.16 -9.93 -1.28
C TYR A 112 0.17 -10.41 -1.89
N GLY A 113 0.15 -10.88 -3.14
CA GLY A 113 1.32 -11.21 -3.93
C GLY A 113 2.24 -10.00 -4.07
N TYR A 114 1.69 -8.85 -4.45
CA TYR A 114 2.43 -7.59 -4.51
C TYR A 114 3.10 -7.24 -3.17
N ALA A 115 2.36 -7.28 -2.06
CA ALA A 115 2.93 -6.99 -0.74
C ALA A 115 4.07 -7.96 -0.35
N LEU A 116 3.93 -9.24 -0.72
CA LEU A 116 4.95 -10.27 -0.49
C LEU A 116 6.18 -10.04 -1.37
N ASP A 117 5.99 -9.74 -2.65
CA ASP A 117 7.08 -9.52 -3.61
C ASP A 117 7.89 -8.29 -3.25
N GLN A 118 7.24 -7.18 -2.87
CA GLN A 118 7.91 -5.99 -2.36
C GLN A 118 8.80 -6.31 -1.16
N ARG A 119 8.32 -7.16 -0.24
CA ARG A 119 9.11 -7.59 0.93
C ARG A 119 10.25 -8.53 0.55
N ALA A 120 9.99 -9.52 -0.29
CA ALA A 120 11.00 -10.48 -0.74
C ALA A 120 12.13 -9.78 -1.53
N MET A 121 11.76 -8.79 -2.33
CA MET A 121 12.71 -7.95 -3.07
C MET A 121 13.55 -7.09 -2.13
N TYR A 122 12.94 -6.48 -1.11
CA TYR A 122 13.68 -5.76 -0.07
C TYR A 122 14.73 -6.66 0.60
N ASP A 123 14.32 -7.85 1.04
CA ASP A 123 15.19 -8.76 1.77
C ASP A 123 16.34 -9.30 0.87
N SER A 124 16.05 -9.62 -0.39
CA SER A 124 17.04 -10.16 -1.33
C SER A 124 18.01 -9.12 -1.88
N THR A 125 17.61 -7.85 -1.94
CA THR A 125 18.43 -6.74 -2.43
C THR A 125 19.02 -5.88 -1.31
N ASN A 126 18.79 -6.26 -0.05
CA ASN A 126 19.19 -5.49 1.13
C ASN A 126 18.71 -4.02 1.05
N GLY A 127 17.44 -3.85 0.67
CA GLY A 127 16.74 -2.57 0.60
C GLY A 127 17.06 -1.70 -0.61
N ALA A 128 17.76 -2.21 -1.62
CA ALA A 128 17.98 -1.47 -2.86
C ALA A 128 16.71 -1.36 -3.71
N LEU A 129 15.87 -2.40 -3.70
CA LEU A 129 14.58 -2.46 -4.36
C LEU A 129 13.50 -2.95 -3.37
N GLY A 130 12.23 -2.81 -3.74
CA GLY A 130 11.12 -3.26 -2.93
C GLY A 130 10.87 -2.39 -1.68
N ALA A 131 10.13 -2.94 -0.72
CA ALA A 131 9.71 -2.23 0.48
C ALA A 131 9.86 -3.09 1.75
N PHE A 132 10.28 -2.48 2.85
CA PHE A 132 10.32 -3.15 4.16
C PHE A 132 8.92 -3.21 4.79
N VAL A 133 8.04 -4.00 4.16
CA VAL A 133 6.69 -4.27 4.65
C VAL A 133 6.80 -5.12 5.92
N VAL A 134 6.26 -4.60 7.03
CA VAL A 134 6.25 -5.29 8.33
C VAL A 134 4.87 -5.79 8.73
N ALA A 135 3.82 -5.23 8.12
CA ALA A 135 2.44 -5.59 8.39
C ALA A 135 1.56 -5.29 7.17
N THR A 136 0.50 -6.09 7.03
CA THR A 136 -0.59 -5.86 6.09
C THR A 136 -1.87 -5.58 6.88
N ASN A 137 -2.66 -4.61 6.45
CA ASN A 137 -4.03 -4.43 6.89
C ASN A 137 -4.99 -4.82 5.76
N SER A 138 -6.06 -5.54 6.08
CA SER A 138 -7.16 -5.85 5.17
C SER A 138 -8.49 -5.71 5.88
N SER A 139 -9.45 -5.03 5.25
CA SER A 139 -10.79 -4.84 5.81
C SER A 139 -11.87 -5.17 4.77
N PHE A 140 -11.90 -6.44 4.35
CA PHE A 140 -12.78 -6.93 3.28
C PHE A 140 -14.25 -7.14 3.69
N GLY A 141 -14.54 -7.17 4.99
CA GLY A 141 -15.90 -7.44 5.48
C GLY A 141 -16.40 -8.86 5.18
N ILE A 142 -15.49 -9.81 4.96
CA ILE A 142 -15.80 -11.21 4.66
C ILE A 142 -15.58 -12.08 5.90
N ASP A 143 -16.59 -12.87 6.27
CA ASP A 143 -16.56 -13.81 7.37
C ASP A 143 -16.00 -15.15 6.90
N PHE A 144 -15.09 -15.75 7.68
CA PHE A 144 -14.55 -17.10 7.46
C PHE A 144 -13.92 -17.36 6.08
N ALA A 145 -13.52 -16.31 5.35
CA ALA A 145 -13.09 -16.38 3.96
C ALA A 145 -14.15 -16.96 3.00
N ASP A 146 -15.43 -16.90 3.36
CA ASP A 146 -16.54 -17.25 2.47
C ASP A 146 -16.83 -16.08 1.54
N CYS A 147 -16.43 -16.21 0.28
CA CYS A 147 -16.60 -15.17 -0.74
C CYS A 147 -18.07 -14.78 -1.02
N ASN A 148 -19.04 -15.48 -0.42
CA ASN A 148 -20.47 -15.18 -0.52
C ASN A 148 -21.05 -14.54 0.75
N SER A 149 -20.24 -14.25 1.78
CA SER A 149 -20.73 -13.78 3.06
C SER A 149 -20.89 -12.25 3.17
N GLY A 150 -20.48 -11.50 2.14
CA GLY A 150 -20.44 -10.03 2.11
C GLY A 150 -21.53 -9.40 1.24
#